data_AF-A0A958JIF9-F1
#
_entry.id   AF-A0A958JIF9-F1
#
_cell.length_a   1.000
_cell.length_b   1.000
_cell.length_c   1.000
_cell.angle_alpha   90.00
_cell.angle_beta   90.00
_cell.angle_gamma   90.00
#
_symmetry.space_group_name_H-M   'P 1'
#
loop_
_entity.id
_entity.type
_entity.pdbx_description
1 polymer ?
#
loop_
_entity_poly.entity_id
_entity_poly.type
_entity_poly.pdbx_seq_one_letter_code
_entity_poly.pdbx_strand_id
1 'polypeptide(L)'
;MRDKTEPRASNREFRHSPRAFELGMTRREFLERSGTAALLVSLAACRPPTVPQPTAEELPATIDAATERLLRQVQLDLFPDDGDGPSAEDLQAYDYLVWALADHSDDTNDDRRTIISGARRLQAATQASSSTPYESLSANERDSVLRSFVASTDGERWVSLL
;
A
#
# COMPACT_ATOMS: atom_id res chain seq x y z
N MET A 1 -13.40 -35.96 59.68
CA MET A 1 -11.93 -35.78 59.67
C MET A 1 -11.46 -36.11 58.27
N ARG A 2 -11.37 -35.10 57.38
CA ARG A 2 -10.11 -34.58 56.80
C ARG A 2 -9.06 -35.68 56.60
N ASP A 3 -8.94 -36.14 55.36
CA ASP A 3 -7.64 -36.48 54.80
C ASP A 3 -7.53 -35.88 53.40
N LYS A 4 -6.42 -35.19 53.19
CA LYS A 4 -6.06 -34.42 52.00
C LYS A 4 -5.27 -35.33 51.08
N THR A 5 -5.66 -35.39 49.81
CA THR A 5 -4.70 -35.74 48.73
C THR A 5 -5.12 -35.06 47.45
N GLU A 6 -4.44 -33.96 47.13
CA GLU A 6 -4.42 -33.34 45.80
C GLU A 6 -3.57 -34.20 44.85
N PRO A 7 -3.95 -34.33 43.56
CA PRO A 7 -3.00 -34.63 42.52
C PRO A 7 -2.71 -33.40 41.65
N ARG A 8 -1.50 -32.89 41.87
CA ARG A 8 -0.52 -32.28 40.95
C ARG A 8 -1.02 -31.64 39.65
N ALA A 9 -0.67 -30.35 39.54
CA ALA A 9 -0.54 -29.58 38.32
C ALA A 9 0.10 -30.38 37.18
N SER A 10 -0.64 -30.50 36.07
CA SER A 10 -0.12 -30.96 34.78
C SER A 10 0.78 -29.87 34.21
N ASN A 11 2.07 -30.02 34.41
CA ASN A 11 3.10 -29.20 33.80
C ASN A 11 3.09 -29.53 32.30
N ARG A 12 2.47 -28.67 31.47
CA ARG A 12 2.60 -28.75 30.01
C ARG A 12 4.06 -28.48 29.68
N GLU A 13 4.83 -29.54 29.50
CA GLU A 13 6.09 -29.46 28.79
C GLU A 13 5.79 -28.91 27.39
N PHE A 14 6.16 -27.66 27.16
CA PHE A 14 6.33 -27.15 25.81
C PHE A 14 7.43 -27.98 25.18
N ARG A 15 7.04 -29.04 24.47
CA ARG A 15 7.92 -29.77 23.58
C ARG A 15 8.36 -28.78 22.51
N HIS A 16 9.56 -28.24 22.67
CA HIS A 16 10.29 -27.62 21.58
C HIS A 16 10.49 -28.70 20.53
N SER A 17 9.70 -28.66 19.45
CA SER A 17 9.98 -29.46 18.27
C SER A 17 11.39 -29.07 17.78
N PRO A 18 12.34 -30.02 17.70
CA PRO A 18 13.67 -29.71 17.20
C PRO A 18 13.53 -29.19 15.77
N ARG A 19 14.14 -28.04 15.48
CA ARG A 19 14.14 -27.49 14.12
C ARG A 19 14.97 -28.42 13.25
N ALA A 20 14.53 -28.68 12.02
CA ALA A 20 15.14 -29.65 11.10
C ALA A 20 16.65 -29.47 10.86
N PHE A 21 17.19 -28.28 11.12
CA PHE A 21 18.62 -27.99 11.06
C PHE A 21 19.47 -28.65 12.16
N GLU A 22 18.86 -29.07 13.28
CA GLU A 22 19.57 -29.76 14.37
C GLU A 22 19.82 -31.25 14.08
N LEU A 23 19.21 -31.79 13.02
CA LEU A 23 19.37 -33.20 12.61
C LEU A 23 20.50 -33.42 11.59
N GLY A 24 21.37 -32.41 11.38
CA GLY A 24 22.53 -32.55 10.49
C GLY A 24 22.21 -32.63 8.99
N MET A 25 20.98 -32.31 8.60
CA MET A 25 20.59 -32.26 7.18
C MET A 25 21.15 -31.01 6.50
N THR A 26 21.77 -31.20 5.34
CA THR A 26 22.26 -30.08 4.54
C THR A 26 21.09 -29.35 3.87
N ARG A 27 21.24 -28.04 3.62
CA ARG A 27 20.20 -27.21 2.95
C ARG A 27 19.69 -27.83 1.65
N ARG A 28 20.53 -28.60 0.94
CA ARG A 28 20.19 -29.23 -0.34
C ARG A 28 19.24 -30.42 -0.16
N GLU A 29 19.46 -31.26 0.85
CA GLU A 29 18.59 -32.41 1.16
C GLU A 29 17.21 -31.95 1.63
N PHE A 30 17.14 -30.82 2.35
CA PHE A 30 15.88 -30.20 2.73
C PHE A 30 15.08 -29.74 1.50
N LEU A 31 15.74 -29.10 0.52
CA LEU A 31 15.08 -28.67 -0.71
C LEU A 31 14.64 -29.86 -1.58
N GLU A 32 15.46 -30.91 -1.67
CA GLU A 32 15.11 -32.15 -2.38
C GLU A 32 13.89 -32.85 -1.75
N ARG A 33 13.76 -32.85 -0.42
CA ARG A 33 12.59 -33.43 0.28
C ARG A 33 11.34 -32.56 0.29
N SER A 34 11.46 -31.25 0.04
CA SER A 34 10.34 -30.31 0.08
C SER A 34 9.63 -30.16 -1.27
N GLY A 35 10.14 -30.78 -2.35
CA GLY A 35 9.68 -30.55 -3.71
C GLY A 35 8.48 -31.37 -4.19
N THR A 36 8.02 -32.38 -3.45
CA THR A 36 6.99 -33.31 -3.95
C THR A 36 5.92 -33.61 -2.91
N ALA A 37 5.05 -32.63 -2.64
CA ALA A 37 3.78 -32.90 -1.96
C ALA A 37 2.64 -32.07 -2.58
N ALA A 38 1.91 -32.75 -3.47
CA ALA A 38 0.50 -32.56 -3.80
C ALA A 38 0.05 -31.25 -4.47
N LEU A 39 0.13 -31.29 -5.80
CA LEU A 39 -0.82 -30.66 -6.71
C LEU A 39 -2.26 -31.22 -6.49
N LEU A 40 -3.25 -30.36 -6.78
CA LEU A 40 -4.68 -30.63 -7.05
C LEU A 40 -5.66 -30.76 -5.87
N VAL A 41 -6.12 -29.61 -5.33
CA VAL A 41 -7.46 -29.50 -4.72
C VAL A 41 -8.11 -28.15 -5.10
N SER A 42 -9.19 -28.26 -5.90
CA SER A 42 -10.34 -27.34 -6.01
C SER A 42 -10.22 -26.00 -6.76
N LEU A 43 -10.27 -26.06 -8.08
CA LEU A 43 -10.78 -24.97 -8.93
C LEU A 43 -12.31 -25.09 -9.06
N ALA A 44 -13.05 -24.72 -8.02
CA ALA A 44 -14.47 -24.39 -8.15
C ALA A 44 -14.91 -23.45 -7.01
N ALA A 45 -15.40 -22.27 -7.39
CA ALA A 45 -16.13 -21.31 -6.55
C ALA A 45 -15.34 -20.30 -5.70
N CYS A 46 -14.24 -19.75 -6.22
CA CYS A 46 -13.88 -18.35 -5.92
C CYS A 46 -14.17 -17.52 -7.17
N ARG A 47 -15.45 -17.19 -7.40
CA ARG A 47 -15.78 -16.06 -8.26
C ARG A 47 -15.42 -14.83 -7.41
N PRO A 48 -14.35 -14.07 -7.71
CA PRO A 48 -14.13 -12.83 -7.00
C PRO A 48 -15.41 -12.01 -7.14
N PRO A 49 -15.86 -11.28 -6.10
CA PRO A 49 -16.86 -10.26 -6.31
C PRO A 49 -16.36 -9.42 -7.47
N THR A 50 -17.14 -9.38 -8.55
CA THR A 50 -16.94 -8.41 -9.61
C THR A 50 -17.13 -7.06 -8.94
N VAL A 51 -16.03 -6.50 -8.43
CA VAL A 51 -15.93 -5.08 -8.16
C VAL A 51 -16.39 -4.45 -9.46
N PRO A 52 -17.45 -3.63 -9.45
CA PRO A 52 -17.81 -2.87 -10.64
C PRO A 52 -16.54 -2.12 -11.03
N GLN A 53 -15.91 -2.61 -12.10
CA GLN A 53 -14.78 -1.94 -12.71
C GLN A 53 -15.36 -0.57 -13.03
N PRO A 54 -14.85 0.53 -12.42
CA PRO A 54 -15.32 1.84 -12.79
C PRO A 54 -15.22 1.88 -14.29
N THR A 55 -16.36 2.17 -14.93
CA THR A 55 -16.49 2.37 -16.37
C THR A 55 -15.22 3.09 -16.79
N ALA A 56 -14.48 2.51 -17.74
CA ALA A 56 -13.26 3.11 -18.24
C ALA A 56 -13.63 4.49 -18.85
N GLU A 57 -13.73 5.50 -17.99
CA GLU A 57 -13.32 6.84 -18.33
C GLU A 57 -11.91 6.64 -18.81
N GLU A 58 -11.74 6.80 -20.12
CA GLU A 58 -10.44 6.90 -20.77
C GLU A 58 -9.69 8.01 -20.03
N LEU A 59 -8.91 7.60 -19.02
CA LEU A 59 -8.16 8.54 -18.19
C LEU A 59 -7.26 9.31 -19.15
N PRO A 60 -7.19 10.64 -19.04
CA PRO A 60 -6.35 11.42 -19.93
C PRO A 60 -4.92 10.87 -19.84
N ALA A 61 -4.29 10.65 -20.98
CA ALA A 61 -2.93 10.14 -21.06
C ALA A 61 -1.88 11.13 -20.49
N THR A 62 -2.33 12.33 -20.10
CA THR A 62 -1.52 13.49 -19.75
C THR A 62 -2.03 14.11 -18.45
N ILE A 63 -1.10 14.57 -17.62
CA ILE A 63 -1.38 15.36 -16.41
C ILE A 63 -1.86 16.75 -16.86
N ASP A 64 -3.07 17.14 -16.48
CA ASP A 64 -3.59 18.48 -16.73
C ASP A 64 -3.12 19.50 -15.66
N ALA A 65 -3.34 20.79 -15.92
CA ALA A 65 -2.87 21.85 -15.02
C ALA A 65 -3.50 21.82 -13.63
N ALA A 66 -4.70 21.23 -13.46
CA ALA A 66 -5.33 21.09 -12.15
C ALA A 66 -4.68 19.95 -11.37
N THR A 67 -4.47 18.81 -12.04
CA THR A 67 -3.78 17.64 -11.50
C THR A 67 -2.34 17.98 -11.13
N GLU A 68 -1.64 18.77 -11.96
CA GLU A 68 -0.30 19.27 -11.65
C GLU A 68 -0.28 20.05 -10.32
N ARG A 69 -1.18 21.04 -10.15
CA ARG A 69 -1.22 21.84 -8.93
C ARG A 69 -1.50 20.99 -7.71
N LEU A 70 -2.44 20.05 -7.82
CA LEU A 70 -2.76 19.11 -6.76
C LEU A 70 -1.55 18.25 -6.40
N LEU A 71 -0.88 17.64 -7.39
CA LEU A 71 0.29 16.78 -7.15
C LEU A 71 1.44 17.54 -6.51
N ARG A 72 1.74 18.76 -6.98
CA ARG A 72 2.75 19.62 -6.35
C ARG A 72 2.40 19.94 -4.90
N GLN A 73 1.14 20.28 -4.62
CA GLN A 73 0.70 20.56 -3.26
C GLN A 73 0.78 19.33 -2.36
N VAL A 74 0.40 18.15 -2.86
CA VAL A 74 0.51 16.89 -2.12
C VAL A 74 1.97 16.55 -1.83
N GLN A 75 2.87 16.71 -2.80
CA GLN A 75 4.30 16.49 -2.57
C GLN A 75 4.86 17.46 -1.51
N LEU A 76 4.43 18.73 -1.50
CA LEU A 76 4.77 19.68 -0.43
C LEU A 76 4.19 19.28 0.93
N ASP A 77 2.99 18.69 0.97
CA ASP A 77 2.41 18.20 2.22
C ASP A 77 3.12 16.92 2.72
N LEU A 78 3.69 16.10 1.82
CA LEU A 78 4.47 14.90 2.14
C LEU A 78 5.92 15.20 2.53
N PHE A 79 6.53 16.19 1.87
CA PHE A 79 7.91 16.64 2.08
C PHE A 79 7.93 18.17 2.29
N PRO A 80 7.50 18.64 3.47
CA PRO A 80 7.43 20.08 3.76
C PRO A 80 8.82 20.70 3.93
N ASP A 81 8.89 22.03 3.80
CA ASP A 81 10.05 22.83 4.20
C ASP A 81 9.96 23.16 5.70
N ASP A 82 10.13 22.15 6.55
CA ASP A 82 10.07 22.26 8.02
C ASP A 82 11.44 22.28 8.69
N GLY A 83 12.52 22.17 7.90
CA GLY A 83 13.90 22.11 8.37
C GLY A 83 14.38 20.70 8.77
N ASP A 84 13.51 19.68 8.72
CA ASP A 84 13.83 18.29 9.03
C ASP A 84 14.15 17.46 7.77
N GLY A 85 14.69 18.11 6.73
CA GLY A 85 15.09 17.48 5.49
C GLY A 85 14.97 18.43 4.30
N PRO A 86 15.29 17.96 3.08
CA PRO A 86 14.96 18.68 1.86
C PRO A 86 13.45 18.65 1.62
N SER A 87 12.88 19.80 1.25
CA SER A 87 11.48 19.89 0.83
C SER A 87 11.25 19.25 -0.54
N ALA A 88 9.98 19.07 -0.93
CA ALA A 88 9.61 18.65 -2.28
C ALA A 88 10.18 19.58 -3.37
N GLU A 89 10.31 20.88 -3.08
CA GLU A 89 10.90 21.86 -3.99
C GLU A 89 12.41 21.67 -4.11
N ASP A 90 13.11 21.46 -3.00
CA ASP A 90 14.56 21.19 -2.99
C ASP A 90 14.90 19.90 -3.76
N LEU A 91 14.01 18.91 -3.68
CA LEU A 91 14.14 17.63 -4.39
C LEU A 91 13.68 17.70 -5.86
N GLN A 92 13.08 18.81 -6.28
CA GLN A 92 12.38 18.91 -7.57
C GLN A 92 11.43 17.72 -7.80
N ALA A 93 10.70 17.32 -6.75
CA ALA A 93 9.96 16.05 -6.70
C ALA A 93 8.95 15.90 -7.85
N TYR A 94 8.29 17.00 -8.24
CA TYR A 94 7.33 16.97 -9.34
C TYR A 94 8.01 16.77 -10.70
N ASP A 95 9.15 17.43 -10.93
CA ASP A 95 9.88 17.30 -12.19
C ASP A 95 10.43 15.88 -12.34
N TYR A 96 10.90 15.29 -11.22
CA TYR A 96 11.27 13.88 -11.17
C TYR A 96 10.09 12.95 -11.49
N LEU A 97 8.92 13.19 -10.89
CA LEU A 97 7.70 12.41 -11.17
C LEU A 97 7.34 12.47 -12.67
N VAL A 98 7.34 13.66 -13.27
CA VAL A 98 7.05 13.83 -14.70
C VAL A 98 8.08 13.08 -15.55
N TRP A 99 9.36 13.17 -15.21
CA TRP A 99 10.41 12.43 -15.89
C TRP A 99 10.24 10.91 -15.76
N ALA A 100 9.95 10.41 -14.56
CA ALA A 100 9.73 8.99 -14.30
C ALA A 100 8.51 8.45 -15.06
N LEU A 101 7.46 9.26 -15.19
CA LEU A 101 6.25 8.91 -15.92
C LEU A 101 6.37 9.08 -17.44
N ALA A 102 7.43 9.69 -17.95
CA ALA A 102 7.64 9.93 -19.38
C ALA A 102 8.03 8.66 -20.16
N ASP A 103 8.53 7.62 -19.47
CA ASP A 103 8.77 6.32 -20.09
C ASP A 103 7.43 5.70 -20.56
N HIS A 104 7.49 4.94 -21.65
CA HIS A 104 6.34 4.33 -22.30
C HIS A 104 6.25 2.82 -22.07
N SER A 105 6.96 2.30 -21.07
CA SER A 105 6.83 0.91 -20.64
C SER A 105 5.41 0.61 -20.13
N ASP A 106 4.99 -0.66 -20.19
CA ASP A 106 3.66 -1.07 -19.70
C ASP A 106 3.49 -0.76 -18.20
N ASP A 107 4.57 -0.91 -17.41
CA ASP A 107 4.59 -0.60 -15.99
C ASP A 107 4.39 0.92 -15.76
N THR A 108 5.14 1.76 -16.47
CA THR A 108 5.00 3.23 -16.38
C THR A 108 3.60 3.71 -16.80
N ASN A 109 2.95 3.01 -17.74
CA ASN A 109 1.57 3.29 -18.12
C ASN A 109 0.56 2.96 -17.00
N ASP A 110 0.80 1.92 -16.18
CA ASP A 110 -0.03 1.61 -15.01
C ASP A 110 0.21 2.60 -13.87
N ASP A 111 1.46 2.97 -13.62
CA ASP A 111 1.83 3.99 -12.63
C ASP A 111 1.20 5.34 -12.99
N ARG A 112 1.30 5.78 -14.25
CA ARG A 112 0.65 7.01 -14.73
C ARG A 112 -0.86 7.00 -14.48
N ARG A 113 -1.53 5.88 -14.80
CA ARG A 113 -2.97 5.71 -14.53
C ARG A 113 -3.26 5.77 -13.03
N THR A 114 -2.41 5.18 -12.20
CA THR A 114 -2.53 5.21 -10.75
C THR A 114 -2.37 6.63 -10.21
N ILE A 115 -1.37 7.37 -10.68
CA ILE A 115 -1.11 8.76 -10.29
C ILE A 115 -2.30 9.68 -10.64
N ILE A 116 -2.77 9.63 -11.90
CA ILE A 116 -3.87 10.49 -12.37
C ILE A 116 -5.19 10.12 -11.67
N SER A 117 -5.50 8.83 -11.54
CA SER A 117 -6.74 8.40 -10.87
C SER A 117 -6.72 8.69 -9.37
N GLY A 118 -5.57 8.55 -8.71
CA GLY A 118 -5.40 8.91 -7.30
C GLY A 118 -5.63 10.40 -7.07
N ALA A 119 -5.03 11.27 -7.89
CA ALA A 119 -5.24 12.72 -7.82
C ALA A 119 -6.73 13.09 -7.97
N ARG A 120 -7.44 12.50 -8.95
CA ARG A 120 -8.88 12.72 -9.13
C ARG A 120 -9.70 12.25 -7.93
N ARG A 121 -9.34 11.11 -7.34
CA ARG A 121 -10.04 10.58 -6.15
C ARG A 121 -9.80 11.44 -4.90
N LEU A 122 -8.57 11.92 -4.69
CA LEU A 122 -8.27 12.86 -3.61
C LEU A 122 -9.09 14.14 -3.77
N GLN A 123 -9.14 14.69 -4.99
CA GLN A 123 -9.93 15.89 -5.28
C GLN A 123 -11.44 15.65 -5.11
N ALA A 124 -11.94 14.46 -5.45
CA ALA A 124 -13.33 14.10 -5.18
C ALA A 124 -13.61 13.99 -3.67
N ALA A 125 -12.66 13.48 -2.88
CA ALA A 125 -12.78 13.36 -1.42
C ALA A 125 -12.85 14.74 -0.72
N THR A 126 -12.08 15.72 -1.19
CA THR A 126 -12.15 17.10 -0.69
C THR A 126 -13.45 17.78 -1.05
N GLN A 127 -13.90 17.63 -2.30
CA GLN A 127 -15.18 18.19 -2.76
C GLN A 127 -16.36 17.61 -1.97
N ALA A 128 -16.37 16.30 -1.71
CA ALA A 128 -17.41 15.64 -0.94
C ALA A 128 -17.48 16.14 0.51
N SER A 129 -16.34 16.54 1.09
CA SER A 129 -16.25 16.90 2.51
C SER A 129 -16.37 18.41 2.77
N SER A 130 -15.88 19.25 1.86
CA SER A 130 -15.69 20.70 2.09
C SER A 130 -16.13 21.59 0.93
N SER A 131 -16.51 21.01 -0.22
CA SER A 131 -16.77 21.74 -1.48
C SER A 131 -15.63 22.66 -1.95
N THR A 132 -14.44 22.49 -1.36
CA THR A 132 -13.26 23.32 -1.61
C THR A 132 -12.18 22.46 -2.28
N PRO A 133 -11.49 22.95 -3.32
CA PRO A 133 -10.34 22.26 -3.91
C PRO A 133 -9.28 21.92 -2.87
N TYR A 134 -8.58 20.78 -3.01
CA TYR A 134 -7.55 20.35 -2.05
C TYR A 134 -6.51 21.44 -1.76
N GLU A 135 -6.06 22.13 -2.80
CA GLU A 135 -5.01 23.16 -2.73
C GLU A 135 -5.46 24.43 -1.99
N SER A 136 -6.77 24.64 -1.88
CA SER A 136 -7.37 25.79 -1.20
C SER A 136 -7.72 25.51 0.27
N LEU A 137 -7.56 24.27 0.74
CA LEU A 137 -7.76 23.89 2.14
C LEU A 137 -6.63 24.43 3.02
N SER A 138 -6.91 24.65 4.31
CA SER A 138 -5.85 24.92 5.28
C SER A 138 -4.94 23.69 5.46
N ALA A 139 -3.72 23.90 5.96
CA ALA A 139 -2.75 22.80 6.16
C ALA A 139 -3.31 21.66 7.03
N ASN A 140 -4.05 22.00 8.09
CA ASN A 140 -4.67 20.99 8.98
C ASN A 140 -5.78 20.20 8.27
N GLU A 141 -6.58 20.86 7.42
CA GLU A 141 -7.62 20.19 6.63
C GLU A 141 -7.00 19.28 5.57
N ARG A 142 -5.91 19.73 4.91
CA ARG A 142 -5.16 18.91 3.95
C ARG A 142 -4.58 17.66 4.61
N ASP A 143 -3.88 17.80 5.74
CA ASP A 143 -3.33 16.66 6.50
C ASP A 143 -4.45 15.68 6.90
N SER A 144 -5.57 16.19 7.41
CA SER A 144 -6.71 15.33 7.79
C SER A 144 -7.29 14.57 6.60
N VAL A 145 -7.48 15.22 5.45
CA VAL A 145 -8.01 14.56 4.25
C VAL A 145 -7.01 13.57 3.70
N LEU A 146 -5.73 13.95 3.60
CA LEU A 146 -4.67 13.10 3.08
C LEU A 146 -4.50 11.84 3.94
N ARG A 147 -4.48 11.94 5.26
CA ARG A 147 -4.43 10.77 6.16
C ARG A 147 -5.64 9.85 5.99
N SER A 148 -6.84 10.42 5.88
CA SER A 148 -8.06 9.65 5.64
C SER A 148 -8.01 8.91 4.29
N PHE A 149 -7.48 9.58 3.25
CA PHE A 149 -7.31 9.01 1.93
C PHE A 149 -6.29 7.87 1.92
N VAL A 150 -5.12 8.08 2.54
CA VAL A 150 -4.02 7.10 2.66
C VAL A 150 -4.41 5.88 3.50
N ALA A 151 -5.37 6.00 4.41
CA ALA A 151 -5.87 4.87 5.18
C ALA A 151 -6.54 3.76 4.32
N SER A 152 -6.85 4.05 3.06
CA SER A 152 -7.30 3.05 2.09
C SER A 152 -6.13 2.41 1.34
N THR A 153 -6.26 1.14 0.94
CA THR A 153 -5.23 0.43 0.16
C THR A 153 -4.87 1.16 -1.14
N ASP A 154 -5.86 1.77 -1.78
CA ASP A 154 -5.64 2.55 -3.00
C ASP A 154 -4.88 3.85 -2.74
N GLY A 155 -5.15 4.51 -1.61
CA GLY A 155 -4.46 5.72 -1.20
C GLY A 155 -3.00 5.46 -0.78
N GLU A 156 -2.77 4.38 -0.04
CA GLU A 156 -1.42 3.91 0.31
C GLU A 156 -0.61 3.59 -0.94
N ARG A 157 -1.17 2.80 -1.87
CA ARG A 157 -0.52 2.50 -3.15
C ARG A 157 -0.19 3.76 -3.93
N TRP A 158 -1.12 4.73 -3.96
CA TRP A 158 -0.91 5.97 -4.69
C TRP A 158 0.21 6.83 -4.10
N VAL A 159 0.24 7.03 -2.78
CA VAL A 159 1.31 7.81 -2.12
C VAL A 159 2.67 7.11 -2.23
N SER A 160 2.70 5.78 -2.29
CA SER A 160 3.95 5.02 -2.48
C SER A 160 4.62 5.26 -3.84
N LEU A 161 3.92 5.86 -4.80
CA LEU A 161 4.43 6.23 -6.12
C LEU A 161 4.86 7.71 -6.20
N LEU A 162 4.60 8.51 -5.17
CA LEU A 162 4.90 9.95 -5.10
C LEU A 162 6.23 10.22 -4.39
#